data_AF-A0A6V7W658-F1
#
_entry.id   AF-A0A6V7W658-F1
#
_cell.length_a   1.000
_cell.length_b   1.000
_cell.length_c   1.000
_cell.angle_alpha   90.00
_cell.angle_beta   90.00
_cell.angle_gamma   90.00
#
_symmetry.space_group_name_H-M   'P 1'
#
loop_
_entity.id
_entity.type
_entity.pdbx_description
1 polymer ?
#
loop_
_entity_poly.entity_id
_entity_poly.type
_entity_poly.pdbx_seq_one_letter_code
_entity_poly.pdbx_strand_id
1 'polypeptide(L)'
;MASQRDSIACCNSLLWLVNVILQRVVKPWAESHFGRRVWIFQQDSAPAHKAKEVQDWCKANFPGFISGQECPPYSPMNYSVWSILESRDCAKPHKSLESLRHSLTREWDLITLKEVRAICENFSSRLRLCIKAKGGHFETS
;
A
#
# COMPACT_ATOMS: atom_id res chain seq x y z
N MET A 1 -9.27 -24.88 -18.13
CA MET A 1 -9.50 -25.15 -16.69
C MET A 1 -8.65 -24.29 -15.74
N ALA A 2 -7.52 -23.69 -16.17
CA ALA A 2 -6.80 -22.67 -15.37
C ALA A 2 -7.65 -21.40 -15.11
N SER A 3 -8.35 -20.93 -16.15
CA SER A 3 -9.21 -19.72 -16.11
C SER A 3 -10.28 -19.70 -15.00
N GLN A 4 -10.81 -20.84 -14.57
CA GLN A 4 -11.88 -20.86 -13.57
C GLN A 4 -11.36 -20.87 -12.13
N ARG A 5 -10.15 -21.43 -11.89
CA ARG A 5 -9.49 -21.38 -10.58
C ARG A 5 -8.92 -19.99 -10.31
N ASP A 6 -8.35 -19.34 -11.33
CA ASP A 6 -7.85 -17.97 -11.23
C ASP A 6 -8.98 -16.97 -10.97
N SER A 7 -10.15 -17.19 -11.59
CA SER A 7 -11.33 -16.33 -11.40
C SER A 7 -11.93 -16.48 -9.99
N ILE A 8 -11.99 -17.69 -9.43
CA ILE A 8 -12.47 -17.92 -8.04
C ILE A 8 -11.48 -17.37 -7.00
N ALA A 9 -10.17 -17.56 -7.21
CA ALA A 9 -9.15 -16.98 -6.33
C ALA A 9 -9.15 -15.44 -6.37
N CYS A 10 -9.37 -14.85 -7.55
CA CYS A 10 -9.51 -13.40 -7.71
C CYS A 10 -10.78 -12.87 -7.01
N CYS A 11 -11.94 -13.50 -7.20
CA CYS A 11 -13.18 -13.12 -6.51
C CYS A 11 -13.06 -13.22 -4.99
N ASN A 12 -12.43 -14.27 -4.47
CA ASN A 12 -12.20 -14.41 -3.02
C ASN A 12 -11.24 -13.33 -2.49
N SER A 13 -10.24 -12.95 -3.28
CA SER A 13 -9.29 -11.88 -2.92
C SER A 13 -9.96 -10.51 -2.87
N LEU A 14 -10.81 -10.18 -3.83
CA LEU A 14 -11.56 -8.91 -3.86
C LEU A 14 -12.55 -8.81 -2.68
N LEU A 15 -13.32 -9.88 -2.45
CA LEU A 15 -14.27 -9.93 -1.35
C LEU A 15 -13.56 -9.80 0.01
N TRP A 16 -12.41 -10.44 0.17
CA TRP A 16 -11.61 -10.34 1.38
C TRP A 16 -11.02 -8.94 1.55
N LEU A 17 -10.47 -8.35 0.49
CA LEU A 17 -9.92 -6.99 0.54
C LEU A 17 -10.99 -5.97 0.94
N VAL A 18 -12.17 -5.98 0.31
CA VAL A 18 -13.25 -5.04 0.62
C VAL A 18 -13.81 -5.29 2.02
N ASN A 19 -14.28 -6.51 2.28
CA ASN A 19 -15.08 -6.79 3.48
C ASN A 19 -14.24 -7.00 4.75
N VAL A 20 -12.98 -7.41 4.61
CA VAL A 20 -12.10 -7.66 5.76
C VAL A 20 -11.13 -6.51 5.94
N ILE A 21 -10.34 -6.18 4.93
CA ILE A 21 -9.28 -5.17 5.10
C ILE A 21 -9.86 -3.76 5.07
N LEU A 22 -10.55 -3.36 4.01
CA LEU A 22 -11.02 -1.98 3.87
C LEU A 22 -12.12 -1.65 4.87
N GLN A 23 -13.15 -2.51 4.95
CA GLN A 23 -14.33 -2.25 5.79
C GLN A 23 -14.08 -2.46 7.28
N ARG A 24 -13.37 -3.53 7.69
CA ARG A 24 -13.22 -3.88 9.12
C ARG A 24 -11.93 -3.38 9.75
N VAL A 25 -10.89 -3.10 8.96
CA VAL A 25 -9.58 -2.65 9.48
C VAL A 25 -9.33 -1.19 9.13
N VAL A 26 -9.22 -0.85 7.85
CA VAL A 26 -8.75 0.47 7.41
C VAL A 26 -9.74 1.57 7.78
N LYS A 27 -11.03 1.41 7.44
CA LYS A 27 -12.05 2.44 7.71
C LYS A 27 -12.18 2.77 9.21
N PRO A 28 -12.41 1.80 10.12
CA PRO A 28 -12.56 2.10 11.53
C PRO A 28 -11.28 2.67 12.16
N TRP A 29 -10.10 2.17 11.74
CA TRP A 29 -8.82 2.70 12.21
C TRP A 29 -8.64 4.15 11.77
N ALA A 30 -8.91 4.47 10.51
CA ALA A 30 -8.75 5.83 9.97
C ALA A 30 -9.74 6.83 10.59
N GLU A 31 -11.00 6.43 10.77
CA GLU A 31 -12.02 7.25 11.44
C GLU A 31 -11.62 7.55 12.90
N SER A 32 -11.08 6.56 13.61
CA SER A 32 -10.56 6.73 14.98
C SER A 32 -9.31 7.61 15.02
N HIS A 33 -8.35 7.37 14.11
CA HIS A 33 -7.03 8.02 14.11
C HIS A 33 -7.09 9.48 13.65
N PHE A 34 -7.80 9.76 12.55
CA PHE A 34 -7.89 11.10 11.98
C PHE A 34 -9.07 11.90 12.52
N GLY A 35 -10.08 11.24 13.11
CA GLY A 35 -11.28 11.89 13.63
C GLY A 35 -11.98 12.71 12.54
N ARG A 36 -12.10 14.02 12.78
CA ARG A 36 -12.76 14.96 11.84
C ARG A 36 -11.83 15.52 10.75
N ARG A 37 -10.55 15.13 10.73
CA ARG A 37 -9.61 15.63 9.72
C ARG A 37 -9.91 15.00 8.38
N VAL A 38 -9.81 15.79 7.31
CA VAL A 38 -9.85 15.26 5.94
C VAL A 38 -8.54 14.54 5.66
N TRP A 39 -8.64 13.36 5.06
CA TRP A 39 -7.50 12.54 4.66
C TRP A 39 -7.76 11.94 3.28
N ILE A 40 -6.69 11.54 2.60
CA ILE A 40 -6.75 10.96 1.27
C ILE A 40 -6.14 9.57 1.33
N PHE A 41 -6.90 8.57 0.88
CA PHE A 41 -6.44 7.20 0.78
C PHE A 41 -5.70 6.96 -0.55
N GLN A 42 -4.59 6.23 -0.49
CA GLN A 42 -3.82 5.80 -1.66
C GLN A 42 -3.44 4.32 -1.50
N GLN A 43 -3.55 3.54 -2.57
CA GLN A 43 -3.05 2.16 -2.67
C GLN A 43 -2.08 2.02 -3.84
N ASP A 44 -1.30 0.93 -3.85
CA ASP A 44 -0.47 0.60 -5.01
C ASP A 44 -1.32 0.13 -6.21
N SER A 45 -0.69 -0.02 -7.37
CA SER A 45 -1.37 -0.39 -8.62
C SER A 45 -1.58 -1.91 -8.81
N ALA A 46 -1.60 -2.70 -7.74
CA ALA A 46 -1.86 -4.14 -7.81
C ALA A 46 -3.24 -4.43 -8.46
N PRO A 47 -3.41 -5.56 -9.17
CA PRO A 47 -4.66 -5.87 -9.88
C PRO A 47 -5.92 -5.80 -9.00
N ALA A 48 -5.85 -6.33 -7.77
CA ALA A 48 -6.97 -6.29 -6.83
C ALA A 48 -7.37 -4.86 -6.46
N HIS A 49 -6.39 -3.97 -6.24
CA HIS A 49 -6.66 -2.57 -5.93
C HIS A 49 -7.28 -1.82 -7.10
N LYS A 50 -6.98 -2.21 -8.35
CA LYS A 50 -7.55 -1.60 -9.56
C LYS A 50 -8.93 -2.14 -9.95
N ALA A 51 -9.43 -3.17 -9.25
CA ALA A 51 -10.75 -3.72 -9.54
C ALA A 51 -11.83 -2.66 -9.29
N LYS A 52 -12.84 -2.62 -10.18
CA LYS A 52 -13.91 -1.63 -10.12
C LYS A 52 -14.62 -1.60 -8.77
N GLU A 53 -14.92 -2.78 -8.22
CA GLU A 53 -15.59 -2.91 -6.92
C GLU A 53 -14.79 -2.24 -5.79
N VAL A 54 -13.48 -2.46 -5.74
CA VAL A 54 -12.59 -1.87 -4.74
C VAL A 54 -12.52 -0.34 -4.91
N GLN A 55 -12.34 0.12 -6.15
CA GLN A 55 -12.26 1.55 -6.46
C GLN A 55 -13.56 2.28 -6.11
N ASP A 56 -14.72 1.71 -6.46
CA ASP A 56 -16.03 2.28 -6.15
C ASP A 56 -16.28 2.30 -4.63
N TRP A 57 -15.91 1.24 -3.93
CA TRP A 57 -16.04 1.18 -2.47
C TRP A 57 -15.19 2.26 -1.78
N CYS A 58 -13.91 2.42 -2.19
CA CYS A 58 -13.03 3.45 -1.63
C CYS A 58 -13.58 4.86 -1.86
N LYS A 59 -14.06 5.16 -3.08
CA LYS A 59 -14.69 6.46 -3.41
C LYS A 59 -15.93 6.76 -2.57
N ALA A 60 -16.73 5.74 -2.27
CA ALA A 60 -17.96 5.90 -1.52
C ALA A 60 -17.75 6.00 0.00
N ASN A 61 -16.64 5.45 0.52
CA ASN A 61 -16.43 5.28 1.96
C ASN A 61 -15.34 6.17 2.58
N PHE A 62 -14.46 6.75 1.76
CA PHE A 62 -13.36 7.60 2.24
C PHE A 62 -13.56 9.07 1.86
N PRO A 63 -13.14 10.01 2.72
CA PRO A 63 -13.31 11.45 2.45
C PRO A 63 -12.48 11.94 1.25
N GLY A 64 -11.41 11.22 0.90
CA GLY A 64 -10.63 11.44 -0.30
C GLY A 64 -9.95 10.14 -0.73
N PHE A 65 -9.78 9.95 -2.04
CA PHE A 65 -9.18 8.74 -2.59
C PHE A 65 -8.46 9.05 -3.91
N ILE A 66 -7.21 8.62 -4.04
CA ILE A 66 -6.46 8.63 -5.30
C ILE A 66 -6.80 7.34 -6.03
N SER A 67 -7.53 7.45 -7.14
CA SER A 67 -7.94 6.27 -7.90
C SER A 67 -6.75 5.58 -8.57
N GLY A 68 -6.92 4.32 -8.97
CA GLY A 68 -5.88 3.57 -9.67
C GLY A 68 -5.42 4.19 -10.99
N GLN A 69 -6.23 5.07 -11.59
CA GLN A 69 -5.87 5.83 -12.81
C GLN A 69 -5.03 7.08 -12.50
N GLU A 70 -5.23 7.67 -11.33
CA GLU A 70 -4.52 8.87 -10.86
C GLU A 70 -3.28 8.52 -10.03
N CYS A 71 -3.20 7.28 -9.57
CA CYS A 71 -2.12 6.83 -8.72
C CYS A 71 -0.80 6.86 -9.51
N PRO A 72 0.25 7.52 -8.98
CA PRO A 72 1.55 7.48 -9.61
C PRO A 72 2.08 6.03 -9.69
N PRO A 73 3.00 5.73 -10.62
CA PRO A 73 3.53 4.38 -10.81
C PRO A 73 4.33 3.85 -9.60
N TYR A 74 4.53 4.66 -8.56
CA TYR A 74 5.21 4.30 -7.33
C TYR A 74 4.47 4.90 -6.12
N SER A 75 4.36 4.13 -5.05
CA SER A 75 3.80 4.57 -3.77
C SER A 75 4.89 4.62 -2.69
N PRO A 76 4.71 5.41 -1.61
CA PRO A 76 5.56 5.35 -0.42
C PRO A 76 5.87 3.94 0.07
N MET A 77 4.87 3.05 -0.06
CA MET A 77 5.01 1.64 0.27
C MET A 77 6.04 0.94 -0.62
N ASN A 78 5.98 1.15 -1.94
CA ASN A 78 6.84 0.49 -2.93
C ASN A 78 8.28 0.99 -2.94
N TYR A 79 8.52 2.29 -2.94
CA TYR A 79 9.89 2.81 -3.06
C TYR A 79 10.65 2.88 -1.73
N SER A 80 10.00 2.66 -0.59
CA SER A 80 10.67 2.78 0.70
C SER A 80 10.26 1.73 1.74
N VAL A 81 8.98 1.65 2.16
CA VAL A 81 8.61 0.79 3.30
C VAL A 81 8.98 -0.68 3.04
N TRP A 82 8.68 -1.22 1.86
CA TRP A 82 9.09 -2.57 1.49
C TRP A 82 10.61 -2.75 1.47
N SER A 83 11.35 -1.76 0.95
CA SER A 83 12.82 -1.79 0.93
C SER A 83 13.42 -1.74 2.34
N ILE A 84 12.83 -0.98 3.27
CA ILE A 84 13.23 -0.95 4.67
C ILE A 84 13.05 -2.33 5.30
N LEU A 85 11.85 -2.91 5.17
CA LEU A 85 11.56 -4.23 5.71
C LEU A 85 12.47 -5.31 5.12
N GLU A 86 12.65 -5.31 3.80
CA GLU A 86 13.56 -6.24 3.12
C GLU A 86 15.00 -6.07 3.62
N SER A 87 15.50 -4.83 3.72
CA SER A 87 16.88 -4.59 4.20
C SER A 87 17.11 -5.00 5.65
N ARG A 88 16.11 -4.83 6.52
CA ARG A 88 16.19 -5.16 7.95
C ARG A 88 15.95 -6.65 8.21
N ASP A 89 15.07 -7.28 7.45
CA ASP A 89 14.62 -8.65 7.67
C ASP A 89 15.43 -9.67 6.85
N CYS A 90 15.72 -9.39 5.58
CA CYS A 90 16.48 -10.29 4.70
C CYS A 90 17.97 -10.35 5.03
N ALA A 91 18.44 -9.60 6.03
CA ALA A 91 19.76 -9.78 6.61
C ALA A 91 19.99 -11.20 7.18
N LYS A 92 18.91 -11.95 7.50
CA LYS A 92 18.99 -13.32 8.02
C LYS A 92 17.95 -14.23 7.35
N PRO A 93 18.31 -15.48 7.01
CA PRO A 93 17.34 -16.45 6.52
C PRO A 93 16.39 -16.92 7.63
N HIS A 94 15.12 -17.09 7.29
CA HIS A 94 14.07 -17.57 8.19
C HIS A 94 13.85 -19.08 8.04
N LYS A 95 13.62 -19.77 9.16
CA LYS A 95 13.47 -21.24 9.19
C LYS A 95 12.01 -21.70 9.00
N SER A 96 11.06 -20.78 9.11
CA SER A 96 9.62 -21.03 8.95
C SER A 96 8.86 -19.76 8.61
N LEU A 97 7.64 -19.91 8.06
CA LEU A 97 6.71 -18.80 7.84
C LEU A 97 6.40 -18.03 9.12
N GLU A 98 6.27 -18.72 10.25
CA GLU A 98 6.04 -18.08 11.54
C GLU A 98 7.23 -17.22 11.99
N SER A 99 8.47 -17.69 11.78
CA SER A 99 9.65 -16.89 12.10
C SER A 99 9.75 -15.64 11.22
N LEU A 100 9.42 -15.76 9.93
CA LEU A 100 9.36 -14.64 8.99
C LEU A 100 8.28 -13.62 9.43
N ARG A 101 7.08 -14.09 9.76
CA ARG A 101 5.98 -13.22 10.19
C ARG A 101 6.31 -12.43 11.46
N HIS A 102 6.86 -13.10 12.47
CA HIS A 102 7.29 -12.44 13.71
C HIS A 102 8.40 -11.41 13.45
N SER A 103 9.36 -11.75 12.59
CA SER A 103 10.46 -10.86 12.28
C SER A 103 10.00 -9.62 11.51
N LEU A 104 9.18 -9.79 10.47
CA LEU A 104 8.58 -8.67 9.74
C LEU A 104 7.71 -7.78 10.63
N THR A 105 6.93 -8.37 11.54
CA THR A 105 6.11 -7.60 12.50
C THR A 105 6.99 -6.76 13.43
N ARG A 106 8.07 -7.35 13.96
CA ARG A 106 9.06 -6.63 14.76
C ARG A 106 9.68 -5.47 13.98
N GLU A 107 10.16 -5.71 12.75
CA GLU A 107 10.79 -4.65 11.96
C GLU A 107 9.80 -3.55 11.55
N TRP A 108 8.54 -3.89 11.31
CA TRP A 108 7.46 -2.94 11.09
C TRP A 108 7.25 -2.02 12.30
N ASP A 109 7.17 -2.58 13.50
CA ASP A 109 7.00 -1.81 14.74
C ASP A 109 8.20 -0.92 15.06
N LEU A 110 9.39 -1.25 14.52
CA LEU A 110 10.61 -0.46 14.63
C LEU A 110 10.73 0.64 13.57
N ILE A 111 9.78 0.78 12.63
CA ILE A 111 9.77 1.92 11.70
C ILE A 111 9.37 3.17 12.48
N THR A 112 10.30 4.11 12.61
CA THR A 112 10.08 5.31 13.41
C THR A 112 9.20 6.32 12.69
N LEU A 113 8.50 7.18 13.44
CA LEU A 113 7.75 8.31 12.85
C LEU A 113 8.66 9.28 12.06
N LYS A 114 9.95 9.35 12.41
CA LYS A 114 10.95 10.12 11.66
C LYS A 114 11.16 9.54 10.26
N GLU A 115 11.28 8.21 10.15
CA GLU A 115 11.37 7.51 8.87
C GLU A 115 10.09 7.68 8.06
N VAL A 116 8.92 7.47 8.68
CA VAL A 116 7.62 7.68 8.01
C VAL A 116 7.52 9.10 7.45
N ARG A 117 7.90 10.11 8.23
CA ARG A 117 7.88 11.51 7.77
C ARG A 117 8.82 11.74 6.59
N ALA A 118 10.06 11.24 6.65
CA ALA A 118 11.03 11.39 5.57
C ALA A 118 10.52 10.74 4.27
N ILE A 119 9.86 9.58 4.35
CA ILE A 119 9.23 8.91 3.22
C ILE A 119 8.13 9.82 2.63
N CYS A 120 7.21 10.32 3.45
CA CYS A 120 6.13 11.18 3.00
C CYS A 120 6.65 12.48 2.36
N GLU A 121 7.65 13.12 2.95
CA GLU A 121 8.27 14.35 2.42
C GLU A 121 8.95 14.12 1.07
N ASN A 122 9.55 12.94 0.87
CA ASN A 122 10.18 12.59 -0.40
C ASN A 122 9.17 12.33 -1.52
N PHE A 123 7.90 12.03 -1.20
CA PHE A 123 6.88 11.70 -2.21
C PHE A 123 6.69 12.84 -3.22
N SER A 124 6.57 14.09 -2.77
CA SER A 124 6.41 15.23 -3.68
C SER A 124 7.65 15.47 -4.56
N SER A 125 8.85 15.19 -4.05
CA SER A 125 10.09 15.28 -4.83
C SER A 125 10.10 14.24 -5.95
N ARG A 126 9.76 12.99 -5.61
CA ARG A 126 9.65 11.88 -6.57
C ARG A 126 8.61 12.14 -7.65
N LEU A 127 7.44 12.68 -7.28
CA LEU A 127 6.42 13.09 -8.23
C LEU A 127 6.95 14.08 -9.27
N ARG A 128 7.71 15.10 -8.83
CA ARG A 128 8.33 16.07 -9.75
C ARG A 128 9.34 15.42 -10.69
N LEU A 129 10.17 14.50 -10.19
CA LEU A 129 11.14 13.78 -11.01
C LEU A 129 10.46 12.90 -12.06
N CYS A 130 9.40 12.20 -11.69
CA CYS A 130 8.61 11.41 -12.64
C CYS A 130 7.91 12.25 -13.71
N ILE A 131 7.39 13.43 -13.35
CA ILE A 131 6.83 14.35 -14.34
C ILE A 131 7.92 14.78 -15.32
N LYS A 132 9.11 15.14 -14.83
CA LYS A 132 10.27 15.49 -15.67
C LYS A 132 10.70 14.33 -16.57
N ALA A 133 10.63 13.10 -16.06
CA ALA A 133 10.92 11.87 -16.79
C ALA A 133 9.77 11.40 -17.69
N LYS A 134 8.62 12.11 -17.72
CA LYS A 134 7.40 11.71 -18.45
C LYS A 134 6.95 10.28 -18.11
N GLY A 135 7.05 9.89 -16.84
CA GLY A 135 6.75 8.54 -16.37
C GLY A 135 7.88 7.52 -16.55
N GLY A 136 9.01 7.92 -17.12
CA GLY A 136 10.21 7.08 -17.23
C GLY A 136 10.94 6.89 -15.90
N HIS A 137 12.01 6.07 -15.92
CA HIS A 137 12.85 5.81 -14.77
C HIS A 137 13.58 7.08 -14.28
N PHE A 138 13.77 7.19 -12.97
CA PHE A 138 14.52 8.25 -12.31
C PHE A 138 15.10 7.75 -10.99
N GLU A 139 16.17 8.39 -10.55
CA GLU A 139 16.78 8.14 -9.24
C GLU A 139 16.67 9.40 -8.37
N THR A 140 16.55 9.20 -7.06
CA THR A 140 16.67 10.28 -6.07
C THR A 140 18.12 10.27 -5.56
N SER A 141 18.89 11.28 -5.95
CA SER A 141 20.24 11.55 -5.44
C SER A 141 20.24 11.91 -3.96
#